data_AF-A0AAD6BN91-F1
#
_entry.id   AF-A0AAD6BN91-F1
#
_cell.length_a   1.000
_cell.length_b   1.000
_cell.length_c   1.000
_cell.angle_alpha   90.00
_cell.angle_beta   90.00
_cell.angle_gamma   90.00
#
_symmetry.space_group_name_H-M   'P 1'
#
loop_
_entity.id
_entity.type
_entity.pdbx_description
1 polymer ?
#
loop_
_entity_poly.entity_id
_entity_poly.type
_entity_poly.pdbx_seq_one_letter_code
_entity_poly.pdbx_strand_id
1 'polypeptide(L)'
;MLDGEVTDMVEAQSLSLNPQHIDVYSASWGPEDDGKTVDGPAKLAKEAFLRGVTEGRNGLGSIFVWASGNGGRELDSCNCDGYTNSIYTLSISSSTQNGNVPWYSEACSSTLATTYSSGNPKEKQIVTTDLKSKCTDSHTGTSASAPLAAGIIALALEANKNLTWRDMQHLVVRTSHPAHLLTNDWRTNGVGRKVSHSYGYGLLDASAIVVLAETWTNVRPQRKCVITMVSDPRNIGSHLSINMSVEACMGTGSHVTSLEHVQARLTLSYNRRGNLAIHLISPSGTRSTLLHPRPHDYSSEGFNDWAFMTTHSWDEKPSGAWTLEIENVAGASDYGTLTQFILVLYGTGSASSSPSEQAPSGNDNCKTLDLRQICIECNAGYYLFQQGCVKECTAGFSLGSQPVNYTVGNFIPPASVPACLPCPPPCLTCSSLSPQACLSCPPHSSLDSSGTCVHLNQYMRESPDSFMASQGSPGVQLQPSSRLPITVAVLSCMAIIATFAGTFLLLQLRSGAQIKLPSLEGGRGLGGGFSLGGNRVVSYRGIPTVWGDDVMNTDSDNEDFDGHNERTAFIKTQSAL
;
A
#
# COMPACT_ATOMS: atom_id res chain seq x y z
N MET A 1 -7.22 16.04 -2.56
CA MET A 1 -6.04 15.39 -3.15
C MET A 1 -5.90 15.85 -4.60
N LEU A 2 -6.81 15.47 -5.51
CA LEU A 2 -6.67 15.72 -6.95
C LEU A 2 -7.07 17.13 -7.45
N ASP A 3 -7.66 17.98 -6.60
CA ASP A 3 -8.04 19.36 -6.95
C ASP A 3 -6.89 20.34 -6.66
N GLY A 4 -5.79 20.19 -7.40
CA GLY A 4 -4.56 20.95 -7.22
C GLY A 4 -3.31 20.24 -7.75
N GLU A 5 -2.14 20.80 -7.46
CA GLU A 5 -0.86 20.16 -7.78
C GLU A 5 -0.67 18.88 -6.95
N VAL A 6 -0.52 17.74 -7.64
CA VAL A 6 -0.33 16.43 -7.02
C VAL A 6 1.17 16.14 -6.92
N THR A 7 1.72 16.27 -5.71
CA THR A 7 3.13 15.99 -5.42
C THR A 7 3.26 14.65 -4.67
N ASP A 8 4.46 14.06 -4.65
CA ASP A 8 4.77 12.82 -3.89
C ASP A 8 4.31 12.90 -2.42
N MET A 9 4.42 14.07 -1.79
CA MET A 9 3.95 14.29 -0.42
C MET A 9 2.41 14.23 -0.32
N VAL A 10 1.69 14.83 -1.26
CA VAL A 10 0.21 14.83 -1.28
C VAL A 10 -0.31 13.41 -1.45
N GLU A 11 0.29 12.63 -2.33
CA GLU A 11 -0.02 11.22 -2.52
C GLU A 11 0.25 10.41 -1.25
N ALA A 12 1.45 10.53 -0.67
CA ALA A 12 1.84 9.81 0.53
C ALA A 12 0.93 10.11 1.72
N GLN A 13 0.55 11.38 1.93
CA GLN A 13 -0.38 11.78 2.98
C GLN A 13 -1.79 11.21 2.74
N SER A 14 -2.23 11.15 1.49
CA SER A 14 -3.54 10.60 1.14
C SER A 14 -3.59 9.09 1.35
N LEU A 15 -2.55 8.37 0.93
CA LEU A 15 -2.40 6.92 1.12
C LEU A 15 -2.23 6.51 2.59
N SER A 16 -1.72 7.40 3.43
CA SER A 16 -1.49 7.16 4.86
C SER A 16 -2.50 7.85 5.77
N LEU A 17 -3.62 8.34 5.22
CA LEU A 17 -4.66 8.99 6.01
C LEU A 17 -5.35 7.98 6.93
N ASN A 18 -5.26 8.19 8.24
CA ASN A 18 -5.97 7.43 9.29
C ASN A 18 -5.98 5.89 9.08
N PRO A 19 -4.82 5.22 8.97
CA PRO A 19 -4.73 3.82 8.53
C PRO A 19 -5.22 2.82 9.58
N GLN A 20 -5.51 3.28 10.80
CA GLN A 20 -6.16 2.47 11.85
C GLN A 20 -7.69 2.61 11.87
N HIS A 21 -8.23 3.53 11.09
CA HIS A 21 -9.66 3.78 10.97
C HIS A 21 -10.19 3.41 9.59
N ILE A 22 -9.44 3.71 8.53
CA ILE A 22 -9.81 3.41 7.15
C ILE A 22 -9.33 2.00 6.81
N ASP A 23 -10.26 1.13 6.44
CA ASP A 23 -9.94 -0.24 6.02
C ASP A 23 -9.53 -0.32 4.54
N VAL A 24 -10.29 0.37 3.67
CA VAL A 24 -10.17 0.28 2.22
C VAL A 24 -10.00 1.67 1.62
N TYR A 25 -8.99 1.82 0.76
CA TYR A 25 -8.72 3.01 -0.03
C TYR A 25 -9.07 2.68 -1.49
N SER A 26 -9.90 3.49 -2.13
CA SER A 26 -10.25 3.34 -3.55
C SER A 26 -9.65 4.51 -4.34
N ALA A 27 -8.84 4.21 -5.35
CA ALA A 27 -8.16 5.20 -6.17
C ALA A 27 -8.19 4.81 -7.65
N SER A 28 -8.07 5.83 -8.50
CA SER A 28 -8.09 5.69 -9.96
C SER A 28 -7.24 6.76 -10.63
N TRP A 29 -6.19 7.19 -9.95
CA TRP A 29 -5.21 8.16 -10.43
C TRP A 29 -3.87 7.43 -10.61
N GLY A 30 -3.00 8.01 -11.43
CA GLY A 30 -1.74 7.43 -11.83
C GLY A 30 -1.07 8.35 -12.85
N PRO A 31 -0.09 7.84 -13.62
CA PRO A 31 0.47 8.55 -14.76
C PRO A 31 -0.59 8.86 -15.82
N GLU A 32 -0.22 9.66 -16.81
CA GLU A 32 -1.11 9.94 -17.94
C GLU A 32 -1.30 8.69 -18.80
N ASP A 33 -2.55 8.33 -19.08
CA ASP A 33 -2.98 7.17 -19.87
C ASP A 33 -2.78 7.40 -21.40
N ASP A 34 -1.60 7.85 -21.80
CA ASP A 34 -1.31 8.36 -23.14
C ASP A 34 -0.62 7.34 -24.08
N GLY A 35 -0.37 6.11 -23.59
CA GLY A 35 0.32 5.08 -24.35
C GLY A 35 1.83 5.29 -24.46
N LYS A 36 2.42 6.21 -23.69
CA LYS A 36 3.85 6.61 -23.81
C LYS A 36 4.54 6.69 -22.46
N THR A 37 3.81 7.14 -21.45
CA THR A 37 4.33 7.39 -20.11
C THR A 37 4.74 6.09 -19.41
N VAL A 38 5.83 6.14 -18.64
CA VAL A 38 6.24 5.09 -17.72
C VAL A 38 6.59 5.80 -16.42
N ASP A 39 5.72 5.71 -15.44
CA ASP A 39 5.90 6.40 -14.16
C ASP A 39 5.13 5.69 -13.05
N GLY A 40 5.41 6.03 -11.80
CA GLY A 40 4.76 5.42 -10.66
C GLY A 40 5.07 6.15 -9.36
N PRO A 41 4.70 5.56 -8.21
CA PRO A 41 4.86 6.23 -6.93
C PRO A 41 6.32 6.60 -6.71
N ALA A 42 6.55 7.86 -6.37
CA ALA A 42 7.84 8.34 -5.91
C ALA A 42 8.12 7.83 -4.48
N LYS A 43 9.18 8.33 -3.85
CA LYS A 43 9.73 7.72 -2.62
C LYS A 43 8.71 7.71 -1.48
N LEU A 44 8.05 8.84 -1.22
CA LEU A 44 7.12 8.95 -0.09
C LEU A 44 5.86 8.13 -0.32
N ALA A 45 5.31 8.13 -1.54
CA ALA A 45 4.16 7.32 -1.91
C ALA A 45 4.46 5.81 -1.80
N LYS A 46 5.65 5.36 -2.24
CA LYS A 46 6.11 3.97 -2.05
C LYS A 46 6.22 3.59 -0.58
N GLU A 47 6.78 4.47 0.25
CA GLU A 47 6.85 4.26 1.71
C GLU A 47 5.46 4.28 2.37
N ALA A 48 4.51 5.07 1.86
CA ALA A 48 3.13 5.08 2.32
C ALA A 48 2.39 3.79 2.01
N PHE A 49 2.55 3.22 0.79
CA PHE A 49 2.02 1.90 0.47
C PHE A 49 2.59 0.82 1.39
N LEU A 50 3.92 0.78 1.54
CA LEU A 50 4.58 -0.21 2.39
C LEU A 50 4.07 -0.12 3.83
N ARG A 51 4.06 1.07 4.44
CA ARG A 51 3.51 1.27 5.79
C ARG A 51 2.04 0.92 5.88
N GLY A 52 1.25 1.27 4.87
CA GLY A 52 -0.17 0.94 4.81
C GLY A 52 -0.40 -0.57 4.90
N VAL A 53 0.28 -1.37 4.09
CA VAL A 53 0.11 -2.84 4.09
C VAL A 53 0.77 -3.53 5.29
N THR A 54 1.74 -2.91 5.98
CA THR A 54 2.40 -3.50 7.15
C THR A 54 1.79 -3.10 8.48
N GLU A 55 1.35 -1.84 8.61
CA GLU A 55 0.92 -1.25 9.90
C GLU A 55 -0.58 -0.93 9.91
N GLY A 56 -1.20 -0.69 8.75
CA GLY A 56 -2.62 -0.36 8.65
C GLY A 56 -3.52 -1.47 9.20
N ARG A 57 -4.74 -1.11 9.60
CA ARG A 57 -5.75 -2.04 10.16
C ARG A 57 -5.19 -2.91 11.29
N ASN A 58 -4.49 -2.30 12.24
CA ASN A 58 -3.81 -2.94 13.36
C ASN A 58 -2.83 -4.06 12.94
N GLY A 59 -2.12 -3.85 11.82
CA GLY A 59 -1.16 -4.81 11.26
C GLY A 59 -1.75 -5.85 10.30
N LEU A 60 -3.05 -5.81 10.01
CA LEU A 60 -3.65 -6.63 8.94
C LEU A 60 -3.32 -6.08 7.53
N GLY A 61 -2.95 -4.80 7.46
CA GLY A 61 -2.62 -4.07 6.26
C GLY A 61 -3.83 -3.42 5.61
N SER A 62 -3.69 -2.13 5.28
CA SER A 62 -4.64 -1.37 4.47
C SER A 62 -4.86 -2.05 3.11
N ILE A 63 -6.10 -2.00 2.60
CA ILE A 63 -6.44 -2.53 1.28
C ILE A 63 -6.54 -1.37 0.30
N PHE A 64 -5.63 -1.33 -0.68
CA PHE A 64 -5.62 -0.31 -1.73
C PHE A 64 -6.23 -0.88 -3.01
N VAL A 65 -7.42 -0.44 -3.38
CA VAL A 65 -8.10 -0.82 -4.63
C VAL A 65 -7.79 0.22 -5.69
N TRP A 66 -7.36 -0.24 -6.87
CA TRP A 66 -6.89 0.64 -7.93
C TRP A 66 -7.57 0.35 -9.26
N ALA A 67 -7.95 1.39 -10.00
CA ALA A 67 -8.38 1.24 -11.38
C ALA A 67 -7.16 0.96 -12.28
N SER A 68 -7.31 0.08 -13.27
CA SER A 68 -6.18 -0.32 -14.12
C SER A 68 -5.80 0.66 -15.23
N GLY A 69 -6.48 1.81 -15.37
CA GLY A 69 -6.19 2.82 -16.40
C GLY A 69 -7.26 2.91 -17.51
N ASN A 70 -7.26 4.02 -18.26
CA ASN A 70 -8.23 4.33 -19.34
C ASN A 70 -7.57 4.57 -20.72
N GLY A 71 -6.31 4.16 -20.89
CA GLY A 71 -5.47 4.38 -22.07
C GLY A 71 -5.67 3.37 -23.22
N GLY A 72 -6.71 2.55 -23.19
CA GLY A 72 -6.95 1.50 -24.20
C GLY A 72 -7.02 2.05 -25.64
N ARG A 73 -7.55 3.26 -25.84
CA ARG A 73 -7.59 3.93 -27.15
C ARG A 73 -6.19 4.30 -27.66
N GLU A 74 -5.31 4.65 -26.76
CA GLU A 74 -3.91 5.00 -27.03
C GLU A 74 -3.00 3.76 -27.02
N LEU A 75 -3.59 2.56 -26.93
CA LEU A 75 -2.88 1.28 -26.87
C LEU A 75 -1.86 1.25 -25.72
N ASP A 76 -2.26 1.79 -24.56
CA ASP A 76 -1.43 1.73 -23.36
C ASP A 76 -1.41 0.34 -22.71
N SER A 77 -0.45 0.13 -21.82
CA SER A 77 -0.21 -1.14 -21.14
C SER A 77 0.07 -0.86 -19.67
N CYS A 78 -0.93 -1.14 -18.82
CA CYS A 78 -0.96 -0.74 -17.41
C CYS A 78 0.21 -1.22 -16.52
N ASN A 79 1.05 -2.16 -16.96
CA ASN A 79 2.33 -2.42 -16.27
C ASN A 79 3.33 -1.24 -16.34
N CYS A 80 3.08 -0.23 -17.18
CA CYS A 80 3.81 1.04 -17.24
C CYS A 80 3.31 2.07 -16.21
N ASP A 81 2.18 1.81 -15.56
CA ASP A 81 1.72 2.55 -14.38
C ASP A 81 2.18 1.82 -13.11
N GLY A 82 3.09 2.43 -12.36
CA GLY A 82 3.66 1.86 -11.14
C GLY A 82 2.70 1.79 -9.94
N TYR A 83 1.54 2.46 -9.98
CA TYR A 83 0.51 2.35 -8.94
C TYR A 83 -0.31 1.09 -9.14
N THR A 84 -0.87 0.86 -10.35
CA THR A 84 -1.63 -0.35 -10.68
C THR A 84 -0.74 -1.60 -10.75
N ASN A 85 0.52 -1.47 -11.17
CA ASN A 85 1.51 -2.56 -11.23
C ASN A 85 2.11 -2.92 -9.84
N SER A 86 1.79 -2.18 -8.78
CA SER A 86 2.27 -2.45 -7.44
C SER A 86 1.67 -3.75 -6.87
N ILE A 87 2.46 -4.53 -6.13
CA ILE A 87 1.92 -5.71 -5.42
C ILE A 87 0.95 -5.31 -4.28
N TYR A 88 1.07 -4.06 -3.80
CA TYR A 88 0.30 -3.54 -2.67
C TYR A 88 -1.09 -3.05 -3.07
N THR A 89 -1.35 -2.91 -4.37
CA THR A 89 -2.65 -2.51 -4.90
C THR A 89 -3.39 -3.73 -5.44
N LEU A 90 -4.70 -3.72 -5.27
CA LEU A 90 -5.63 -4.67 -5.84
C LEU A 90 -6.20 -4.01 -7.10
N SER A 91 -5.53 -4.25 -8.22
CA SER A 91 -5.86 -3.64 -9.52
C SER A 91 -7.08 -4.29 -10.16
N ILE A 92 -8.01 -3.43 -10.61
CA ILE A 92 -9.32 -3.78 -11.15
C ILE A 92 -9.51 -3.15 -12.53
N SER A 93 -9.82 -3.99 -13.52
CA SER A 93 -10.21 -3.60 -14.86
C SER A 93 -11.74 -3.56 -15.02
N SER A 94 -12.21 -3.28 -16.24
CA SER A 94 -13.63 -3.13 -16.55
C SER A 94 -14.14 -4.16 -17.56
N SER A 95 -15.40 -4.55 -17.42
CA SER A 95 -16.18 -5.19 -18.48
C SER A 95 -17.41 -4.35 -18.81
N THR A 96 -17.82 -4.38 -20.08
CA THR A 96 -19.10 -3.78 -20.48
C THR A 96 -20.28 -4.62 -19.99
N GLN A 97 -21.49 -4.07 -20.09
CA GLN A 97 -22.72 -4.80 -19.75
C GLN A 97 -22.84 -6.16 -20.47
N ASN A 98 -22.42 -6.23 -21.73
CA ASN A 98 -22.47 -7.47 -22.53
C ASN A 98 -21.22 -8.34 -22.39
N GLY A 99 -20.34 -8.05 -21.43
CA GLY A 99 -19.16 -8.86 -21.16
C GLY A 99 -17.99 -8.61 -22.11
N ASN A 100 -17.96 -7.52 -22.87
CA ASN A 100 -16.86 -7.19 -23.77
C ASN A 100 -15.77 -6.37 -23.06
N VAL A 101 -14.58 -6.34 -23.63
CA VAL A 101 -13.49 -5.46 -23.18
C VAL A 101 -13.85 -4.04 -23.63
N PRO A 102 -14.03 -3.07 -22.72
CA PRO A 102 -14.33 -1.69 -23.09
C PRO A 102 -13.17 -1.05 -23.86
N TRP A 103 -13.49 -0.09 -24.74
CA TRP A 103 -12.52 0.59 -25.60
C TRP A 103 -11.41 1.36 -24.86
N TYR A 104 -11.65 1.74 -23.61
CA TYR A 104 -10.71 2.45 -22.75
C TYR A 104 -9.85 1.51 -21.89
N SER A 105 -10.20 0.22 -21.77
CA SER A 105 -9.51 -0.68 -20.83
C SER A 105 -8.08 -0.97 -21.27
N GLU A 106 -7.15 -0.95 -20.33
CA GLU A 106 -5.76 -1.36 -20.54
C GLU A 106 -5.54 -2.81 -20.12
N ALA A 107 -4.76 -3.55 -20.91
CA ALA A 107 -4.43 -4.94 -20.63
C ALA A 107 -3.00 -5.05 -20.07
N CYS A 108 -2.84 -5.72 -18.93
CA CYS A 108 -1.54 -6.02 -18.36
C CYS A 108 -1.60 -7.20 -17.40
N SER A 109 -0.44 -7.75 -17.08
CA SER A 109 -0.35 -8.95 -16.23
C SER A 109 -0.53 -8.68 -14.73
N SER A 110 -0.59 -7.41 -14.31
CA SER A 110 -0.75 -6.99 -12.91
C SER A 110 -2.21 -6.93 -12.45
N THR A 111 -3.18 -6.79 -13.37
CA THR A 111 -4.61 -6.81 -13.05
C THR A 111 -4.99 -8.10 -12.30
N LEU A 112 -5.75 -7.97 -11.21
CA LEU A 112 -6.24 -9.13 -10.46
C LEU A 112 -7.62 -9.57 -10.92
N ALA A 113 -8.56 -8.64 -11.13
CA ALA A 113 -9.95 -8.96 -11.44
C ALA A 113 -10.65 -7.81 -12.17
N THR A 114 -11.96 -7.98 -12.39
CA THR A 114 -12.81 -7.07 -13.15
C THR A 114 -14.12 -6.80 -12.43
N THR A 115 -14.67 -5.60 -12.62
CA THR A 115 -16.08 -5.31 -12.35
C THR A 115 -16.73 -4.68 -13.58
N TYR A 116 -18.06 -4.52 -13.56
CA TYR A 116 -18.76 -3.82 -14.63
C TYR A 116 -18.48 -2.32 -14.61
N SER A 117 -18.49 -1.71 -15.80
CA SER A 117 -18.50 -0.27 -16.01
C SER A 117 -19.24 0.05 -17.32
N SER A 118 -18.96 1.20 -17.93
CA SER A 118 -19.53 1.63 -19.20
C SER A 118 -18.97 0.87 -20.40
N GLY A 119 -19.71 0.89 -21.50
CA GLY A 119 -19.31 0.32 -22.78
C GLY A 119 -19.74 1.19 -23.95
N ASN A 120 -20.25 0.57 -24.99
CA ASN A 120 -20.80 1.27 -26.15
C ASN A 120 -22.06 2.08 -25.77
N PRO A 121 -22.50 3.07 -26.58
CA PRO A 121 -23.68 3.90 -26.28
C PRO A 121 -25.00 3.13 -26.08
N LYS A 122 -25.09 1.87 -26.56
CA LYS A 122 -26.25 0.99 -26.38
C LYS A 122 -26.22 0.20 -25.06
N GLU A 123 -25.09 0.21 -24.36
CA GLU A 123 -24.89 -0.46 -23.08
C GLU A 123 -25.11 0.53 -21.94
N LYS A 124 -25.59 0.02 -20.80
CA LYS A 124 -25.77 0.82 -19.60
C LYS A 124 -24.41 1.24 -19.02
N GLN A 125 -24.44 2.32 -18.25
CA GLN A 125 -23.30 2.88 -17.53
C GLN A 125 -23.56 2.81 -16.01
N ILE A 126 -22.65 3.36 -15.21
CA ILE A 126 -22.77 3.30 -13.75
C ILE A 126 -23.69 4.41 -13.24
N VAL A 127 -24.68 4.02 -12.43
CA VAL A 127 -25.61 4.93 -11.76
C VAL A 127 -25.10 5.20 -10.35
N THR A 128 -24.90 6.47 -10.00
CA THR A 128 -24.37 6.87 -8.68
C THR A 128 -24.74 8.33 -8.35
N THR A 129 -24.39 8.76 -7.14
CA THR A 129 -24.51 10.16 -6.72
C THR A 129 -23.56 11.07 -7.49
N ASP A 130 -23.98 12.30 -7.74
CA ASP A 130 -23.21 13.33 -8.44
C ASP A 130 -23.20 14.66 -7.67
N LEU A 131 -22.30 15.56 -8.05
CA LEU A 131 -22.14 16.89 -7.48
C LEU A 131 -23.46 17.67 -7.45
N LYS A 132 -23.56 18.60 -6.50
CA LYS A 132 -24.76 19.44 -6.29
C LYS A 132 -26.01 18.61 -5.99
N SER A 133 -25.84 17.52 -5.24
CA SER A 133 -26.92 16.62 -4.80
C SER A 133 -27.72 16.00 -5.95
N LYS A 134 -27.03 15.64 -7.03
CA LYS A 134 -27.65 15.02 -8.20
C LYS A 134 -27.43 13.50 -8.22
N CYS A 135 -28.08 12.84 -9.17
CA CYS A 135 -27.81 11.46 -9.55
C CYS A 135 -27.30 11.49 -11.00
N THR A 136 -26.23 10.76 -11.27
CA THR A 136 -25.74 10.51 -12.63
C THR A 136 -26.02 9.06 -13.00
N ASP A 137 -26.45 8.84 -14.23
CA ASP A 137 -26.53 7.53 -14.88
C ASP A 137 -25.45 7.38 -15.96
N SER A 138 -24.45 8.27 -15.95
CA SER A 138 -23.41 8.37 -16.97
C SER A 138 -21.98 8.34 -16.42
N HIS A 139 -21.77 7.71 -15.26
CA HIS A 139 -20.41 7.49 -14.77
C HIS A 139 -19.72 6.35 -15.54
N THR A 140 -18.47 6.56 -15.97
CA THR A 140 -17.77 5.73 -16.95
C THR A 140 -16.30 5.46 -16.57
N GLY A 141 -15.64 4.56 -17.32
CA GLY A 141 -14.21 4.28 -17.20
C GLY A 141 -13.86 3.21 -16.17
N THR A 142 -12.60 2.79 -16.11
CA THR A 142 -12.09 1.90 -15.05
C THR A 142 -12.18 2.54 -13.67
N SER A 143 -12.20 3.88 -13.61
CA SER A 143 -12.45 4.66 -12.40
C SER A 143 -13.80 4.38 -11.74
N ALA A 144 -14.80 3.91 -12.50
CA ALA A 144 -16.09 3.48 -11.95
C ALA A 144 -16.10 2.01 -11.49
N SER A 145 -15.14 1.20 -11.94
CA SER A 145 -14.98 -0.20 -11.55
C SER A 145 -14.32 -0.37 -10.18
N ALA A 146 -13.23 0.36 -9.92
CA ALA A 146 -12.51 0.26 -8.64
C ALA A 146 -13.41 0.51 -7.40
N PRO A 147 -14.32 1.52 -7.38
CA PRO A 147 -15.25 1.71 -6.28
C PRO A 147 -16.24 0.55 -6.07
N LEU A 148 -16.69 -0.13 -7.13
CA LEU A 148 -17.55 -1.31 -7.02
C LEU A 148 -16.78 -2.45 -6.34
N ALA A 149 -15.54 -2.69 -6.75
CA ALA A 149 -14.67 -3.66 -6.11
C ALA A 149 -14.41 -3.33 -4.64
N ALA A 150 -14.16 -2.05 -4.31
CA ALA A 150 -14.00 -1.60 -2.92
C ALA A 150 -15.25 -1.87 -2.08
N GLY A 151 -16.45 -1.68 -2.65
CA GLY A 151 -17.71 -2.04 -2.00
C GLY A 151 -17.84 -3.54 -1.71
N ILE A 152 -17.48 -4.40 -2.68
CA ILE A 152 -17.48 -5.86 -2.51
C ILE A 152 -16.47 -6.29 -1.43
N ILE A 153 -15.27 -5.70 -1.44
CA ILE A 153 -14.23 -5.94 -0.44
C ILE A 153 -14.70 -5.55 0.96
N ALA A 154 -15.46 -4.46 1.09
CA ALA A 154 -16.05 -4.06 2.37
C ALA A 154 -17.03 -5.12 2.92
N LEU A 155 -17.85 -5.74 2.06
CA LEU A 155 -18.74 -6.85 2.45
C LEU A 155 -17.92 -8.07 2.93
N ALA A 156 -16.83 -8.38 2.25
CA ALA A 156 -15.93 -9.46 2.64
C ALA A 156 -15.27 -9.22 4.01
N LEU A 157 -14.85 -7.98 4.26
CA LEU A 157 -14.30 -7.57 5.55
C LEU A 157 -15.35 -7.57 6.66
N GLU A 158 -16.62 -7.27 6.35
CA GLU A 158 -17.71 -7.40 7.32
C GLU A 158 -17.89 -8.86 7.76
N ALA A 159 -17.85 -9.79 6.80
CA ALA A 159 -17.94 -11.23 7.06
C ALA A 159 -16.72 -11.76 7.83
N ASN A 160 -15.52 -11.27 7.52
CA ASN A 160 -14.30 -11.63 8.26
C ASN A 160 -13.34 -10.43 8.39
N LYS A 161 -13.38 -9.79 9.56
CA LYS A 161 -12.54 -8.62 9.86
C LYS A 161 -11.05 -8.93 9.99
N ASN A 162 -10.69 -10.21 10.16
CA ASN A 162 -9.31 -10.65 10.37
C ASN A 162 -8.54 -10.88 9.06
N LEU A 163 -9.17 -10.70 7.89
CA LEU A 163 -8.51 -10.81 6.60
C LEU A 163 -7.39 -9.77 6.48
N THR A 164 -6.19 -10.23 6.13
CA THR A 164 -5.08 -9.35 5.76
C THR A 164 -5.24 -8.81 4.34
N TRP A 165 -4.43 -7.81 3.96
CA TRP A 165 -4.39 -7.29 2.59
C TRP A 165 -4.08 -8.38 1.54
N ARG A 166 -3.24 -9.37 1.89
CA ARG A 166 -2.93 -10.53 1.04
C ARG A 166 -4.08 -11.53 1.00
N ASP A 167 -4.73 -11.80 2.14
CA ASP A 167 -5.89 -12.68 2.17
C ASP A 167 -6.98 -12.19 1.22
N MET A 168 -7.23 -10.88 1.19
CA MET A 168 -8.20 -10.30 0.25
C MET A 168 -7.85 -10.58 -1.21
N GLN A 169 -6.58 -10.44 -1.59
CA GLN A 169 -6.14 -10.78 -2.96
C GLN A 169 -6.30 -12.28 -3.25
N HIS A 170 -5.99 -13.17 -2.29
CA HIS A 170 -6.24 -14.60 -2.43
C HIS A 170 -7.71 -14.95 -2.63
N LEU A 171 -8.62 -14.29 -1.89
CA LEU A 171 -10.06 -14.46 -2.08
C LEU A 171 -10.44 -14.08 -3.51
N VAL A 172 -10.05 -12.88 -3.97
CA VAL A 172 -10.32 -12.41 -5.34
C VAL A 172 -9.84 -13.41 -6.39
N VAL A 173 -8.60 -13.93 -6.28
CA VAL A 173 -8.05 -14.92 -7.23
C VAL A 173 -8.88 -16.21 -7.26
N ARG A 174 -9.45 -16.63 -6.13
CA ARG A 174 -10.14 -17.91 -5.97
C ARG A 174 -11.62 -17.86 -6.31
N THR A 175 -12.24 -16.68 -6.26
CA THR A 175 -13.70 -16.52 -6.41
C THR A 175 -14.11 -15.73 -7.64
N SER A 176 -13.16 -15.07 -8.33
CA SER A 176 -13.47 -14.37 -9.58
C SER A 176 -13.94 -15.34 -10.66
N HIS A 177 -14.90 -14.91 -11.47
CA HIS A 177 -15.56 -15.74 -12.47
C HIS A 177 -15.24 -15.28 -13.89
N PRO A 178 -14.58 -16.12 -14.71
CA PRO A 178 -14.33 -15.86 -16.13
C PRO A 178 -15.58 -15.94 -17.02
N ALA A 179 -16.68 -16.49 -16.50
CA ALA A 179 -17.88 -16.75 -17.28
C ALA A 179 -18.48 -15.44 -17.82
N HIS A 180 -19.01 -15.51 -19.05
CA HIS A 180 -19.65 -14.37 -19.74
C HIS A 180 -18.74 -13.18 -20.05
N LEU A 181 -17.43 -13.29 -19.82
CA LEU A 181 -16.43 -12.31 -20.23
C LEU A 181 -15.76 -12.73 -21.54
N LEU A 182 -15.92 -11.89 -22.56
CA LEU A 182 -15.48 -12.12 -23.94
C LEU A 182 -14.12 -11.45 -24.16
N THR A 183 -13.12 -12.27 -24.48
CA THR A 183 -11.77 -11.86 -24.89
C THR A 183 -11.06 -13.04 -25.58
N ASN A 184 -10.02 -12.77 -26.35
CA ASN A 184 -9.22 -13.75 -27.08
C ASN A 184 -7.97 -14.23 -26.32
N ASP A 185 -7.71 -13.64 -25.14
CA ASP A 185 -6.47 -13.84 -24.38
C ASP A 185 -6.62 -14.73 -23.14
N TRP A 186 -7.80 -15.34 -22.91
CA TRP A 186 -7.95 -16.33 -21.83
C TRP A 186 -6.91 -17.45 -21.96
N ARG A 187 -6.14 -17.68 -20.90
CA ARG A 187 -5.18 -18.79 -20.77
C ARG A 187 -5.38 -19.50 -19.45
N THR A 188 -5.10 -20.80 -19.41
CA THR A 188 -5.14 -21.58 -18.18
C THR A 188 -3.73 -21.61 -17.60
N ASN A 189 -3.58 -21.20 -16.34
CA ASN A 189 -2.28 -21.20 -15.66
C ASN A 189 -1.91 -22.58 -15.10
N GLY A 190 -0.74 -22.70 -14.46
CA GLY A 190 -0.18 -23.96 -13.99
C GLY A 190 -0.99 -24.69 -12.90
N VAL A 191 -1.94 -24.00 -12.27
CA VAL A 191 -2.85 -24.56 -11.24
C VAL A 191 -4.28 -24.71 -11.75
N GLY A 192 -4.51 -24.53 -13.06
CA GLY A 192 -5.80 -24.80 -13.71
C GLY A 192 -6.80 -23.63 -13.69
N ARG A 193 -6.38 -22.41 -13.31
CA ARG A 193 -7.25 -21.22 -13.34
C ARG A 193 -7.15 -20.50 -14.67
N LYS A 194 -8.29 -20.03 -15.19
CA LYS A 194 -8.31 -19.14 -16.35
C LYS A 194 -7.95 -17.72 -15.91
N VAL A 195 -7.05 -17.10 -16.66
CA VAL A 195 -6.58 -15.73 -16.45
C VAL A 195 -6.46 -15.01 -17.79
N SER A 196 -6.73 -13.71 -17.81
CA SER A 196 -6.68 -12.81 -18.97
C SER A 196 -5.94 -11.54 -18.56
N HIS A 197 -5.17 -10.95 -19.47
CA HIS A 197 -4.53 -9.65 -19.26
C HIS A 197 -5.55 -8.51 -19.27
N SER A 198 -6.71 -8.68 -19.93
CA SER A 198 -7.81 -7.71 -19.89
C SER A 198 -8.69 -7.83 -18.64
N TYR A 199 -8.82 -9.03 -18.07
CA TYR A 199 -9.79 -9.29 -17.00
C TYR A 199 -9.22 -9.81 -15.68
N GLY A 200 -7.91 -10.06 -15.61
CA GLY A 200 -7.32 -10.82 -14.51
C GLY A 200 -7.95 -12.21 -14.40
N TYR A 201 -8.35 -12.59 -13.18
CA TYR A 201 -9.05 -13.85 -12.89
C TYR A 201 -10.56 -13.82 -13.23
N GLY A 202 -11.08 -12.68 -13.70
CA GLY A 202 -12.47 -12.53 -14.14
C GLY A 202 -13.28 -11.57 -13.29
N LEU A 203 -14.60 -11.68 -13.38
CA LEU A 203 -15.54 -10.79 -12.73
C LEU A 203 -15.61 -11.08 -11.22
N LEU A 204 -15.56 -10.05 -10.38
CA LEU A 204 -15.76 -10.20 -8.94
C LEU A 204 -17.17 -10.73 -8.64
N ASP A 205 -17.25 -11.76 -7.81
CA ASP A 205 -18.49 -12.32 -7.29
C ASP A 205 -18.58 -12.04 -5.78
N ALA A 206 -19.45 -11.09 -5.42
CA ALA A 206 -19.61 -10.66 -4.03
C ALA A 206 -20.07 -11.79 -3.10
N SER A 207 -20.96 -12.67 -3.59
CA SER A 207 -21.47 -13.79 -2.81
C SER A 207 -20.35 -14.80 -2.55
N ALA A 208 -19.61 -15.18 -3.59
CA ALA A 208 -18.53 -16.14 -3.48
C ALA A 208 -17.39 -15.62 -2.58
N ILE A 209 -17.04 -14.34 -2.68
CA ILE A 209 -16.02 -13.73 -1.80
C ILE A 209 -16.46 -13.78 -0.34
N VAL A 210 -17.69 -13.37 -0.03
CA VAL A 210 -18.21 -13.36 1.35
C VAL A 210 -18.26 -14.78 1.93
N VAL A 211 -18.79 -15.75 1.18
CA VAL A 211 -18.87 -17.15 1.61
C VAL A 211 -17.48 -17.73 1.87
N LEU A 212 -16.50 -17.45 1.00
CA LEU A 212 -15.14 -17.94 1.21
C LEU A 212 -14.46 -17.23 2.39
N ALA A 213 -14.73 -15.93 2.60
CA ALA A 213 -14.19 -15.14 3.71
C ALA A 213 -14.57 -15.71 5.09
N GLU A 214 -15.81 -16.16 5.27
CA GLU A 214 -16.32 -16.73 6.53
C GLU A 214 -15.54 -17.96 7.01
N THR A 215 -15.01 -18.74 6.07
CA THR A 215 -14.25 -19.97 6.36
C THR A 215 -12.76 -19.86 6.03
N TRP A 216 -12.31 -18.66 5.66
CA TRP A 216 -10.93 -18.43 5.25
C TRP A 216 -9.96 -18.56 6.41
N THR A 217 -8.87 -19.28 6.17
CA THR A 217 -7.72 -19.32 7.08
C THR A 217 -6.63 -18.42 6.54
N ASN A 218 -6.19 -17.45 7.34
CA ASN A 218 -5.19 -16.47 6.93
C ASN A 218 -3.92 -17.15 6.39
N VAL A 219 -3.40 -16.60 5.31
CA VAL A 219 -2.18 -17.10 4.69
C VAL A 219 -0.96 -16.87 5.58
N ARG A 220 0.08 -17.69 5.38
CA ARG A 220 1.35 -17.56 6.10
C ARG A 220 2.04 -16.21 5.81
N PRO A 221 3.01 -15.80 6.65
CA PRO A 221 3.82 -14.62 6.40
C PRO A 221 4.40 -14.62 4.98
N GLN A 222 4.39 -13.46 4.34
CA GLN A 222 4.91 -13.29 2.99
C GLN A 222 6.42 -13.54 2.99
N ARG A 223 6.89 -14.31 2.00
CA ARG A 223 8.30 -14.49 1.69
C ARG A 223 8.63 -13.74 0.40
N LYS A 224 9.87 -13.28 0.32
CA LYS A 224 10.43 -12.60 -0.85
C LYS A 224 11.75 -13.24 -1.21
N CYS A 225 11.79 -13.90 -2.37
CA CYS A 225 13.00 -14.47 -2.95
C CYS A 225 13.46 -13.56 -4.10
N VAL A 226 14.74 -13.16 -4.09
CA VAL A 226 15.32 -12.24 -5.09
C VAL A 226 16.44 -12.99 -5.80
N ILE A 227 16.36 -13.10 -7.12
CA ILE A 227 17.28 -13.89 -7.95
C ILE A 227 17.80 -13.01 -9.09
N THR A 228 19.11 -12.82 -9.15
CA THR A 228 19.76 -12.17 -10.30
C THR A 228 19.88 -13.17 -11.44
N MET A 229 19.14 -12.94 -12.52
CA MET A 229 19.11 -13.81 -13.70
C MET A 229 20.14 -13.37 -14.75
N VAL A 230 20.30 -12.05 -14.90
CA VAL A 230 21.30 -11.45 -15.79
C VAL A 230 21.96 -10.26 -15.08
N SER A 231 23.29 -10.29 -15.04
CA SER A 231 24.16 -9.18 -14.62
C SER A 231 25.07 -8.67 -15.75
N ASP A 232 25.29 -9.47 -16.79
CA ASP A 232 26.11 -9.10 -17.94
C ASP A 232 25.24 -8.60 -19.10
N PRO A 233 25.63 -7.52 -19.79
CA PRO A 233 24.85 -6.96 -20.89
C PRO A 233 24.56 -7.97 -22.00
N ARG A 234 23.29 -8.05 -22.42
CA ARG A 234 22.79 -8.87 -23.54
C ARG A 234 22.19 -7.97 -24.62
N ASN A 235 22.66 -8.10 -25.85
CA ASN A 235 22.03 -7.43 -26.99
C ASN A 235 20.60 -7.98 -27.18
N ILE A 236 19.63 -7.08 -27.28
CA ILE A 236 18.23 -7.45 -27.51
C ILE A 236 18.02 -7.87 -28.97
N GLY A 237 18.63 -7.16 -29.92
CA GLY A 237 18.43 -7.39 -31.35
C GLY A 237 16.94 -7.41 -31.76
N SER A 238 16.58 -8.37 -32.61
CA SER A 238 15.17 -8.60 -33.00
C SER A 238 14.39 -9.43 -31.97
N HIS A 239 15.08 -10.33 -31.26
CA HIS A 239 14.48 -11.24 -30.28
C HIS A 239 15.57 -11.74 -29.32
N LEU A 240 15.35 -11.55 -28.02
CA LEU A 240 16.20 -12.05 -26.95
C LEU A 240 15.38 -13.00 -26.07
N SER A 241 15.91 -14.21 -25.85
CA SER A 241 15.33 -15.19 -24.94
C SER A 241 16.36 -15.58 -23.89
N ILE A 242 15.98 -15.45 -22.62
CA ILE A 242 16.78 -15.85 -21.46
C ILE A 242 16.01 -16.92 -20.72
N ASN A 243 16.54 -18.14 -20.73
CA ASN A 243 15.97 -19.28 -20.01
C ASN A 243 16.94 -19.73 -18.92
N MET A 244 16.49 -19.72 -17.66
CA MET A 244 17.30 -20.12 -16.52
C MET A 244 16.46 -20.86 -15.48
N SER A 245 17.00 -21.95 -14.95
CA SER A 245 16.37 -22.72 -13.88
C SER A 245 16.68 -22.11 -12.51
N VAL A 246 15.66 -21.98 -11.66
CA VAL A 246 15.78 -21.42 -10.32
C VAL A 246 15.21 -22.38 -9.26
N GLU A 247 15.80 -22.37 -8.08
CA GLU A 247 15.33 -23.16 -6.93
C GLU A 247 14.43 -22.33 -5.98
N ALA A 248 14.06 -21.10 -6.35
CA ALA A 248 13.20 -20.22 -5.57
C ALA A 248 13.66 -20.00 -4.11
N CYS A 249 14.98 -19.82 -3.92
CA CYS A 249 15.62 -19.62 -2.61
C CYS A 249 15.48 -20.83 -1.65
N MET A 250 15.41 -22.05 -2.19
CA MET A 250 15.44 -23.30 -1.41
C MET A 250 16.57 -23.29 -0.37
N GLY A 251 16.26 -23.80 0.83
CA GLY A 251 17.21 -23.84 1.95
C GLY A 251 17.33 -22.54 2.76
N THR A 252 16.63 -21.46 2.37
CA THR A 252 16.64 -20.19 3.10
C THR A 252 15.26 -19.85 3.69
N GLY A 253 15.20 -18.91 4.63
CA GLY A 253 13.93 -18.36 5.14
C GLY A 253 13.07 -17.65 4.08
N SER A 254 13.66 -17.33 2.92
CA SER A 254 13.00 -16.74 1.75
C SER A 254 12.47 -17.77 0.76
N HIS A 255 12.56 -19.08 1.03
CA HIS A 255 12.09 -20.12 0.11
C HIS A 255 10.59 -19.99 -0.19
N VAL A 256 10.25 -19.81 -1.46
CA VAL A 256 8.85 -19.71 -1.92
C VAL A 256 8.44 -21.03 -2.57
N THR A 257 7.35 -21.62 -2.09
CA THR A 257 6.78 -22.86 -2.65
C THR A 257 5.45 -22.66 -3.35
N SER A 258 4.72 -21.60 -3.01
CA SER A 258 3.44 -21.20 -3.62
C SER A 258 3.49 -19.72 -3.93
N LEU A 259 3.40 -19.37 -5.20
CA LEU A 259 3.51 -18.00 -5.68
C LEU A 259 2.29 -17.14 -5.32
N GLU A 260 2.56 -15.85 -5.12
CA GLU A 260 1.58 -14.77 -5.15
C GLU A 260 1.94 -13.87 -6.34
N HIS A 261 2.67 -12.77 -6.09
CA HIS A 261 3.17 -11.88 -7.13
C HIS A 261 4.54 -12.32 -7.66
N VAL A 262 4.79 -12.08 -8.94
CA VAL A 262 6.11 -12.22 -9.56
C VAL A 262 6.49 -10.90 -10.20
N GLN A 263 7.72 -10.43 -9.99
CA GLN A 263 8.25 -9.26 -10.68
C GLN A 263 9.47 -9.63 -11.52
N ALA A 264 9.52 -9.15 -12.75
CA ALA A 264 10.74 -9.07 -13.54
C ALA A 264 11.24 -7.62 -13.52
N ARG A 265 12.26 -7.36 -12.71
CA ARG A 265 12.92 -6.05 -12.64
C ARG A 265 13.94 -5.95 -13.74
N LEU A 266 13.68 -5.08 -14.70
CA LEU A 266 14.48 -4.96 -15.92
C LEU A 266 15.15 -3.59 -15.98
N THR A 267 16.46 -3.60 -16.27
CA THR A 267 17.20 -2.43 -16.71
C THR A 267 17.66 -2.67 -18.14
N LEU A 268 17.16 -1.87 -19.07
CA LEU A 268 17.47 -1.99 -20.49
C LEU A 268 17.47 -0.62 -21.17
N SER A 269 18.34 -0.47 -22.16
CA SER A 269 18.31 0.64 -23.11
C SER A 269 17.68 0.18 -24.42
N TYR A 270 16.91 1.04 -25.07
CA TYR A 270 16.32 0.77 -26.38
C TYR A 270 16.05 2.09 -27.10
N ASN A 271 16.29 2.15 -28.41
CA ASN A 271 16.11 3.39 -29.18
C ASN A 271 14.64 3.81 -29.35
N ARG A 272 13.70 2.85 -29.31
CA ARG A 272 12.25 3.12 -29.36
C ARG A 272 11.48 2.13 -28.48
N ARG A 273 11.21 2.52 -27.23
CA ARG A 273 10.64 1.66 -26.19
C ARG A 273 9.32 1.00 -26.58
N GLY A 274 8.43 1.71 -27.28
CA GLY A 274 7.12 1.21 -27.71
C GLY A 274 7.14 0.04 -28.70
N ASN A 275 8.29 -0.27 -29.29
CA ASN A 275 8.46 -1.41 -30.18
C ASN A 275 8.76 -2.72 -29.46
N LEU A 276 8.92 -2.68 -28.14
CA LEU A 276 9.18 -3.87 -27.34
C LEU A 276 7.88 -4.59 -26.97
N ALA A 277 7.86 -5.90 -27.14
CA ALA A 277 6.96 -6.80 -26.42
C ALA A 277 7.79 -7.63 -25.44
N ILE A 278 7.35 -7.71 -24.18
CA ILE A 278 8.08 -8.43 -23.13
C ILE A 278 7.16 -9.50 -22.55
N HIS A 279 7.65 -10.74 -22.48
CA HIS A 279 6.92 -11.87 -21.91
C HIS A 279 7.77 -12.61 -20.87
N LEU A 280 7.12 -13.11 -19.83
CA LEU A 280 7.71 -13.97 -18.82
C LEU A 280 6.93 -15.29 -18.78
N ILE A 281 7.63 -16.41 -18.90
CA ILE A 281 7.04 -17.75 -18.85
C ILE A 281 7.47 -18.42 -17.55
N SER A 282 6.49 -18.88 -16.77
CA SER A 282 6.72 -19.64 -15.53
C SER A 282 7.16 -21.08 -15.81
N PRO A 283 7.72 -21.80 -14.81
CA PRO A 283 8.07 -23.21 -14.94
C PRO A 283 6.90 -24.12 -15.32
N SER A 284 5.67 -23.73 -14.99
CA SER A 284 4.45 -24.46 -15.36
C SER A 284 3.97 -24.14 -16.78
N GLY A 285 4.65 -23.25 -17.51
CA GLY A 285 4.30 -22.85 -18.87
C GLY A 285 3.33 -21.66 -18.96
N THR A 286 3.01 -20.99 -17.86
CA THR A 286 2.14 -19.81 -17.88
C THR A 286 2.89 -18.62 -18.48
N ARG A 287 2.41 -18.12 -19.61
CA ARG A 287 2.99 -16.97 -20.33
C ARG A 287 2.29 -15.67 -19.93
N SER A 288 3.02 -14.78 -19.27
CA SER A 288 2.59 -13.44 -18.89
C SER A 288 3.20 -12.40 -19.82
N THR A 289 2.38 -11.68 -20.57
CA THR A 289 2.76 -10.44 -21.25
C THR A 289 3.01 -9.34 -20.22
N LEU A 290 4.28 -9.01 -20.02
CA LEU A 290 4.73 -7.95 -19.12
C LEU A 290 4.64 -6.57 -19.77
N LEU A 291 4.82 -6.49 -21.08
CA LEU A 291 4.68 -5.26 -21.86
C LEU A 291 4.07 -5.59 -23.22
N HIS A 292 2.95 -4.98 -23.54
CA HIS A 292 2.41 -4.96 -24.89
C HIS A 292 3.12 -3.87 -25.72
N PRO A 293 3.24 -4.02 -27.05
CA PRO A 293 3.70 -2.94 -27.91
C PRO A 293 2.84 -1.69 -27.73
N ARG A 294 3.50 -0.54 -27.63
CA ARG A 294 2.85 0.76 -27.45
C ARG A 294 3.23 1.69 -28.61
N PRO A 295 2.43 1.76 -29.68
CA PRO A 295 2.81 2.47 -30.91
C PRO A 295 3.05 3.97 -30.72
N HIS A 296 2.57 4.58 -29.64
CA HIS A 296 2.80 5.99 -29.33
C HIS A 296 4.02 6.23 -28.44
N ASP A 297 4.65 5.19 -27.89
CA ASP A 297 5.86 5.34 -27.08
C ASP A 297 7.12 5.39 -27.95
N TYR A 298 7.57 6.60 -28.28
CA TYR A 298 8.80 6.86 -29.04
C TYR A 298 10.03 7.07 -28.14
N SER A 299 9.94 6.82 -26.83
CA SER A 299 11.03 7.12 -25.88
C SER A 299 12.27 6.27 -26.17
N SER A 300 13.45 6.88 -25.99
CA SER A 300 14.75 6.22 -26.03
C SER A 300 15.36 5.96 -24.65
N GLU A 301 14.62 6.25 -23.58
CA GLU A 301 15.08 6.12 -22.19
C GLU A 301 15.13 4.65 -21.73
N GLY A 302 14.45 3.75 -22.45
CA GLY A 302 14.33 2.34 -22.07
C GLY A 302 13.58 2.16 -20.75
N PHE A 303 14.03 1.18 -19.96
CA PHE A 303 13.52 0.93 -18.61
C PHE A 303 14.69 0.90 -17.63
N ASN A 304 14.55 1.57 -16.50
CA ASN A 304 15.57 1.63 -15.45
C ASN A 304 15.05 0.95 -14.18
N ASP A 305 15.52 -0.26 -13.92
CA ASP A 305 15.10 -1.07 -12.76
C ASP A 305 13.57 -1.15 -12.61
N TRP A 306 12.85 -1.21 -13.75
CA TRP A 306 11.39 -1.19 -13.79
C TRP A 306 10.86 -2.57 -13.42
N ALA A 307 9.98 -2.64 -12.43
CA ALA A 307 9.50 -3.87 -11.83
C ALA A 307 8.19 -4.36 -12.46
N PHE A 308 8.23 -4.85 -13.70
CA PHE A 308 7.03 -5.44 -14.33
C PHE A 308 6.47 -6.58 -13.47
N MET A 309 5.18 -6.54 -13.14
CA MET A 309 4.54 -7.48 -12.23
C MET A 309 3.54 -8.38 -12.95
N THR A 310 3.46 -9.64 -12.52
CA THR A 310 2.40 -10.56 -12.94
C THR A 310 1.75 -11.28 -11.76
N THR A 311 0.42 -11.38 -11.84
CA THR A 311 -0.42 -12.18 -10.94
C THR A 311 -0.78 -13.53 -11.56
N HIS A 312 -0.53 -13.76 -12.85
CA HIS A 312 -1.10 -14.89 -13.60
C HIS A 312 -0.59 -16.27 -13.12
N SER A 313 0.58 -16.31 -12.48
CA SER A 313 1.18 -17.52 -11.91
C SER A 313 0.84 -17.73 -10.43
N TRP A 314 -0.20 -17.08 -9.91
CA TRP A 314 -0.63 -17.25 -8.51
C TRP A 314 -0.89 -18.72 -8.15
N ASP A 315 -0.44 -19.13 -6.97
CA ASP A 315 -0.37 -20.50 -6.43
C ASP A 315 0.53 -21.50 -7.18
N GLU A 316 1.21 -21.10 -8.27
CA GLU A 316 2.14 -22.00 -8.94
C GLU A 316 3.39 -22.26 -8.09
N LYS A 317 4.03 -23.42 -8.32
CA LYS A 317 5.34 -23.73 -7.76
C LYS A 317 6.41 -22.98 -8.60
N PRO A 318 7.22 -22.09 -7.99
CA PRO A 318 8.17 -21.27 -8.74
C PRO A 318 9.50 -21.96 -9.11
N SER A 319 9.78 -23.14 -8.56
CA SER A 319 11.03 -23.85 -8.85
C SER A 319 11.00 -24.45 -10.26
N GLY A 320 12.07 -24.22 -11.03
CA GLY A 320 12.22 -24.70 -12.40
C GLY A 320 12.65 -23.60 -13.36
N ALA A 321 12.48 -23.85 -14.66
CA ALA A 321 12.90 -22.95 -15.72
C ALA A 321 11.96 -21.75 -15.87
N TRP A 322 12.52 -20.54 -15.75
CA TRP A 322 11.86 -19.29 -16.12
C TRP A 322 12.44 -18.78 -17.44
N THR A 323 11.57 -18.34 -18.33
CA THR A 323 11.98 -17.76 -19.62
C THR A 323 11.51 -16.31 -19.72
N LEU A 324 12.44 -15.38 -19.95
CA LEU A 324 12.14 -14.00 -20.34
C LEU A 324 12.34 -13.87 -21.86
N GLU A 325 11.31 -13.36 -22.56
CA GLU A 325 11.34 -13.06 -23.97
C GLU A 325 11.20 -11.54 -24.17
N ILE A 326 12.12 -10.93 -24.90
CA ILE A 326 12.04 -9.54 -25.34
C ILE A 326 12.06 -9.55 -26.87
N GLU A 327 10.97 -9.10 -27.47
CA GLU A 327 10.76 -9.10 -28.91
C GLU A 327 10.65 -7.67 -29.43
N ASN A 328 11.21 -7.43 -30.61
CA ASN A 328 11.02 -6.19 -31.33
C ASN A 328 9.97 -6.39 -32.43
N VAL A 329 8.84 -5.69 -32.32
CA VAL A 329 7.72 -5.82 -33.26
C VAL A 329 7.86 -4.97 -34.52
N ALA A 330 8.80 -4.01 -34.57
CA ALA A 330 9.00 -3.12 -35.72
C ALA A 330 10.08 -3.61 -36.71
N GLY A 331 10.83 -4.66 -36.38
CA GLY A 331 11.85 -5.26 -37.24
C GLY A 331 13.28 -4.76 -37.01
N ALA A 332 14.24 -5.29 -37.78
CA ALA A 332 15.66 -5.36 -37.41
C ALA A 332 16.47 -4.04 -37.27
N SER A 333 15.86 -2.86 -37.46
CA SER A 333 16.57 -1.57 -37.36
C SER A 333 16.74 -1.05 -35.93
N ASP A 334 15.90 -1.50 -35.00
CA ASP A 334 16.01 -1.08 -33.60
C ASP A 334 17.11 -1.83 -32.88
N TYR A 335 17.67 -1.18 -31.87
CA TYR A 335 18.82 -1.66 -31.11
C TYR A 335 18.68 -1.30 -29.64
N GLY A 336 19.24 -2.16 -28.81
CA GLY A 336 19.25 -1.95 -27.39
C GLY A 336 19.86 -3.12 -26.63
N THR A 337 20.08 -2.92 -25.35
CA THR A 337 20.81 -3.85 -24.50
C THR A 337 20.08 -4.02 -23.19
N LEU A 338 19.80 -5.26 -22.82
CA LEU A 338 19.38 -5.63 -21.46
C LEU A 338 20.63 -5.72 -20.60
N THR A 339 20.74 -4.87 -19.57
CA THR A 339 21.89 -4.87 -18.66
C THR A 339 21.60 -5.61 -17.37
N GLN A 340 20.33 -5.66 -16.94
CA GLN A 340 19.94 -6.32 -15.70
C GLN A 340 18.57 -6.99 -15.83
N PHE A 341 18.48 -8.21 -15.33
CA PHE A 341 17.22 -8.88 -15.06
C PHE A 341 17.28 -9.52 -13.67
N ILE A 342 16.46 -9.01 -12.75
CA ILE A 342 16.22 -9.61 -11.43
C ILE A 342 14.80 -10.18 -11.40
N LEU A 343 14.69 -11.48 -11.13
CA LEU A 343 13.43 -12.15 -10.87
C LEU A 343 13.14 -12.05 -9.36
N VAL A 344 12.00 -11.47 -9.00
CA VAL A 344 11.53 -11.36 -7.62
C VAL A 344 10.26 -12.18 -7.46
N LEU A 345 10.29 -13.14 -6.55
CA LEU A 345 9.18 -14.06 -6.28
C LEU A 345 8.61 -13.73 -4.90
N TYR A 346 7.33 -13.40 -4.86
CA TYR A 346 6.57 -13.26 -3.62
C TYR A 346 5.67 -14.47 -3.43
N GLY A 347 5.45 -14.85 -2.18
CA GLY A 347 4.49 -15.89 -1.88
C GLY A 347 4.65 -16.47 -0.49
N THR A 348 4.25 -17.72 -0.34
CA THR A 348 4.41 -18.48 0.90
C THR A 348 5.35 -19.66 0.71
N GLY A 349 5.91 -20.14 1.81
CA GLY A 349 6.74 -21.33 1.83
C GLY A 349 6.32 -22.30 2.92
N SER A 350 6.76 -23.55 2.80
CA SER A 350 6.82 -24.43 3.96
C SER A 350 7.73 -23.81 5.01
N ALA A 351 7.37 -23.94 6.30
CA ALA A 351 8.39 -23.82 7.34
C ALA A 351 9.48 -24.80 6.94
N SER A 352 10.65 -24.29 6.57
CA SER A 352 11.79 -25.16 6.37
C SER A 352 11.97 -25.84 7.72
N SER A 353 11.69 -27.14 7.80
CA SER A 353 12.43 -27.96 8.73
C SER A 353 13.88 -27.73 8.35
N SER A 354 14.54 -26.86 9.10
CA SER A 354 15.99 -26.88 9.21
C SER A 354 16.38 -28.37 9.30
N PRO A 355 17.48 -28.83 8.69
CA PRO A 355 18.00 -30.18 8.97
C PRO A 355 18.37 -30.43 10.45
N SER A 356 17.96 -29.56 11.37
CA SER A 356 18.05 -29.66 12.82
C SER A 356 16.70 -29.55 13.56
N GLU A 357 15.56 -29.49 12.86
CA GLU A 357 14.23 -29.67 13.47
C GLU A 357 13.61 -30.96 12.97
N GLN A 358 14.23 -32.08 13.39
CA GLN A 358 13.39 -33.14 13.90
C GLN A 358 12.54 -32.50 14.99
N ALA A 359 11.23 -32.38 14.75
CA ALA A 359 10.30 -32.29 15.85
C ALA A 359 10.70 -33.40 16.84
N PRO A 360 11.03 -33.09 18.11
CA PRO A 360 10.98 -34.12 19.11
C PRO A 360 9.50 -34.41 19.30
N SER A 361 8.99 -35.36 18.52
CA SER A 361 8.02 -36.29 19.06
C SER A 361 8.70 -36.96 20.26
N GLY A 362 8.56 -36.36 21.43
CA GLY A 362 9.23 -36.83 22.64
C GLY A 362 9.05 -35.86 23.78
N ASN A 363 8.09 -36.15 24.65
CA ASN A 363 7.95 -35.57 25.99
C ASN A 363 9.10 -36.00 26.93
N ASP A 364 10.30 -36.31 26.41
CA ASP A 364 11.38 -36.99 27.12
C ASP A 364 12.13 -36.08 28.11
N ASN A 365 11.96 -34.76 27.99
CA ASN A 365 12.61 -33.77 28.87
C ASN A 365 11.69 -33.22 29.97
N CYS A 366 10.45 -33.71 30.01
CA CYS A 366 9.47 -33.34 31.03
C CYS A 366 9.53 -34.31 32.21
N LYS A 367 9.73 -33.80 33.41
CA LYS A 367 9.74 -34.57 34.66
C LYS A 367 8.32 -34.84 35.17
N THR A 368 7.42 -33.86 35.04
CA THR A 368 6.04 -33.95 35.53
C THR A 368 5.07 -33.27 34.55
N LEU A 369 3.98 -33.95 34.20
CA LEU A 369 2.90 -33.46 33.33
C LEU A 369 1.63 -33.17 34.14
N ASP A 370 0.83 -32.19 33.70
CA ASP A 370 -0.51 -31.95 34.23
C ASP A 370 -1.59 -32.85 33.59
N LEU A 371 -2.84 -32.72 34.05
CA LEU A 371 -3.99 -33.47 33.53
C LEU A 371 -4.29 -33.22 32.04
N ARG A 372 -3.71 -32.17 31.44
CA ARG A 372 -3.86 -31.80 30.04
C ARG A 372 -2.63 -32.18 29.20
N GLN A 373 -1.71 -32.99 29.75
CA GLN A 373 -0.46 -33.40 29.11
C GLN A 373 0.50 -32.22 28.83
N ILE A 374 0.42 -31.15 29.62
CA ILE A 374 1.34 -30.00 29.55
C ILE A 374 2.43 -30.19 30.61
N CYS A 375 3.68 -29.93 30.24
CA CYS A 375 4.77 -30.07 31.19
C CYS A 375 4.70 -28.99 32.28
N ILE A 376 4.83 -29.39 33.56
CA ILE A 376 4.85 -28.46 34.70
C ILE A 376 6.20 -28.47 35.44
N GLU A 377 7.04 -29.47 35.21
CA GLU A 377 8.39 -29.55 35.77
C GLU A 377 9.33 -30.21 34.75
N CYS A 378 10.49 -29.61 34.51
CA CYS A 378 11.48 -30.10 33.55
C CYS A 378 12.60 -30.91 34.24
N ASN A 379 13.28 -31.76 33.48
CA ASN A 379 14.49 -32.43 33.94
C ASN A 379 15.63 -31.43 34.22
N ALA A 380 16.58 -31.80 35.08
CA ALA A 380 17.70 -30.93 35.43
C ALA A 380 18.47 -30.45 34.18
N GLY A 381 18.69 -29.14 34.07
CA GLY A 381 19.31 -28.51 32.90
C GLY A 381 18.32 -28.03 31.82
N TYR A 382 17.02 -28.18 32.04
CA TYR A 382 15.95 -27.65 31.20
C TYR A 382 15.03 -26.71 31.99
N TYR A 383 14.43 -25.76 31.29
CA TYR A 383 13.61 -24.68 31.83
C TYR A 383 12.23 -24.71 31.19
N LEU A 384 11.19 -24.40 31.97
CA LEU A 384 9.82 -24.34 31.49
C LEU A 384 9.65 -23.16 30.52
N PHE A 385 9.09 -23.42 29.33
CA PHE A 385 8.71 -22.39 28.37
C PHE A 385 7.43 -22.78 27.65
N GLN A 386 6.39 -21.95 27.81
CA GLN A 386 5.05 -22.16 27.26
C GLN A 386 4.45 -23.53 27.62
N GLN A 387 4.50 -24.51 26.72
CA GLN A 387 3.90 -25.83 26.87
C GLN A 387 4.93 -26.97 27.00
N GLY A 388 6.24 -26.65 27.12
CA GLY A 388 7.31 -27.65 27.15
C GLY A 388 8.59 -27.17 27.84
N CYS A 389 9.66 -27.96 27.67
CA CYS A 389 10.96 -27.75 28.31
C CYS A 389 12.03 -27.37 27.27
N VAL A 390 12.73 -26.26 27.50
CA VAL A 390 13.81 -25.76 26.65
C VAL A 390 15.13 -25.74 27.40
N LYS A 391 16.25 -25.95 26.71
CA LYS A 391 17.59 -25.91 27.32
C LYS A 391 18.12 -24.48 27.48
N GLU A 392 17.70 -23.57 26.59
CA GLU A 392 18.05 -22.15 26.60
C GLU A 392 16.79 -21.32 26.32
N CYS A 393 16.66 -20.16 26.96
CA CYS A 393 15.52 -19.27 26.73
C CYS A 393 15.68 -18.50 25.40
N THR A 394 14.59 -18.38 24.65
CA THR A 394 14.56 -17.58 23.42
C THR A 394 14.72 -16.08 23.71
N ALA A 395 15.14 -15.31 22.71
CA ALA A 395 15.26 -13.86 22.82
C ALA A 395 13.96 -13.21 23.36
N GLY A 396 14.11 -12.29 24.31
CA GLY A 396 12.99 -11.65 25.03
C GLY A 396 12.56 -12.36 26.32
N PHE A 397 13.17 -13.51 26.64
CA PHE A 397 12.98 -14.25 27.89
C PHE A 397 14.32 -14.49 28.59
N SER A 398 14.33 -14.52 29.92
CA SER A 398 15.49 -14.83 30.74
C SER A 398 15.14 -15.82 31.84
N LEU A 399 16.18 -16.40 32.46
CA LEU A 399 16.03 -17.42 33.49
C LEU A 399 15.43 -16.82 34.76
N GLY A 400 14.33 -17.41 35.22
CA GLY A 400 13.69 -17.09 36.47
C GLY A 400 13.10 -18.32 37.14
N SER A 401 12.35 -18.08 38.21
CA SER A 401 11.66 -19.13 38.96
C SER A 401 10.17 -18.77 39.05
N GLN A 402 9.31 -19.67 38.59
CA GLN A 402 7.86 -19.50 38.67
C GLN A 402 7.28 -20.41 39.76
N PRO A 403 6.33 -19.95 40.59
CA PRO A 403 5.67 -20.81 41.56
C PRO A 403 4.73 -21.81 40.86
N VAL A 404 4.75 -23.07 41.31
CA VAL A 404 3.82 -24.11 40.83
C VAL A 404 2.71 -24.31 41.86
N ASN A 405 1.46 -24.09 41.45
CA ASN A 405 0.29 -24.38 42.29
C ASN A 405 -0.15 -25.83 42.04
N TYR A 406 0.16 -26.73 42.97
CA TYR A 406 -0.37 -28.09 42.95
C TYR A 406 -1.85 -28.06 43.36
N THR A 407 -2.78 -28.31 42.44
CA THR A 407 -4.22 -28.43 42.73
C THR A 407 -4.57 -29.81 43.28
N VAL A 408 -3.93 -30.22 44.38
CA VAL A 408 -4.32 -31.43 45.12
C VAL A 408 -4.32 -31.14 46.62
N GLY A 409 -5.47 -30.67 47.12
CA GLY A 409 -6.07 -30.96 48.43
C GLY A 409 -5.31 -30.76 49.75
N ASN A 410 -4.00 -30.53 49.78
CA ASN A 410 -3.21 -30.40 51.00
C ASN A 410 -2.20 -29.26 50.88
N PHE A 411 -2.16 -28.40 51.90
CA PHE A 411 -1.24 -27.27 51.99
C PHE A 411 0.22 -27.75 52.05
N ILE A 412 0.88 -27.77 50.89
CA ILE A 412 2.33 -27.88 50.75
C ILE A 412 2.84 -26.50 50.31
N PRO A 413 3.96 -25.98 50.87
CA PRO A 413 4.51 -24.69 50.47
C PRO A 413 4.82 -24.65 48.97
N PRO A 414 4.67 -23.49 48.30
CA PRO A 414 4.84 -23.37 46.86
C PRO A 414 6.29 -23.69 46.46
N ALA A 415 6.50 -24.80 45.75
CA ALA A 415 7.76 -25.08 45.10
C ALA A 415 7.89 -24.17 43.87
N SER A 416 9.05 -23.54 43.71
CA SER A 416 9.36 -22.77 42.51
C SER A 416 10.12 -23.64 41.52
N VAL A 417 9.75 -23.57 40.25
CA VAL A 417 10.43 -24.29 39.15
C VAL A 417 11.19 -23.31 38.26
N PRO A 418 12.38 -23.69 37.74
CA PRO A 418 13.11 -22.89 36.76
C PRO A 418 12.29 -22.72 35.47
N ALA A 419 12.09 -21.47 35.05
CA ALA A 419 11.28 -21.11 33.89
C ALA A 419 11.90 -19.94 33.11
N CYS A 420 11.61 -19.89 31.81
CA CYS A 420 11.91 -18.75 30.96
C CYS A 420 10.83 -17.68 31.15
N LEU A 421 11.15 -16.60 31.88
CA LEU A 421 10.25 -15.49 32.16
C LEU A 421 10.52 -14.32 31.20
N PRO A 422 9.49 -13.56 30.80
CA PRO A 422 9.66 -12.44 29.89
C PRO A 422 10.56 -11.36 30.52
N CYS A 423 11.35 -10.69 29.69
CA CYS A 423 12.19 -9.59 30.12
C CYS A 423 11.37 -8.45 30.76
N PRO A 424 11.89 -7.78 31.80
CA PRO A 424 11.17 -6.68 32.46
C PRO A 424 10.89 -5.52 31.49
N PRO A 425 9.66 -5.00 31.40
CA PRO A 425 9.39 -3.78 30.63
C PRO A 425 10.24 -2.61 31.16
N PRO A 426 10.82 -1.75 30.29
CA PRO A 426 10.60 -1.63 28.85
C PRO A 426 11.62 -2.39 27.98
N CYS A 427 12.30 -3.42 28.47
CA CYS A 427 13.31 -4.16 27.71
C CYS A 427 12.74 -5.06 26.62
N LEU A 428 13.40 -5.08 25.46
CA LEU A 428 13.10 -6.02 24.38
C LEU A 428 13.90 -7.32 24.55
N THR A 429 15.17 -7.24 24.96
CA THR A 429 15.99 -8.39 25.38
C THR A 429 16.77 -8.08 26.65
N CYS A 430 17.08 -9.09 27.46
CA CYS A 430 17.74 -8.93 28.75
C CYS A 430 18.65 -10.12 29.05
N SER A 431 19.74 -9.89 29.78
CA SER A 431 20.65 -10.95 30.24
C SER A 431 20.18 -11.58 31.55
N SER A 432 19.37 -10.87 32.34
CA SER A 432 18.70 -11.37 33.55
C SER A 432 17.37 -10.65 33.76
N LEU A 433 16.57 -11.10 34.73
CA LEU A 433 15.32 -10.44 35.13
C LEU A 433 15.55 -9.17 35.97
N SER A 434 16.79 -8.68 36.07
CA SER A 434 17.07 -7.37 36.65
C SER A 434 16.65 -6.25 35.70
N PRO A 435 15.98 -5.18 36.20
CA PRO A 435 15.66 -3.99 35.39
C PRO A 435 16.88 -3.30 34.76
N GLN A 436 18.08 -3.56 35.27
CA GLN A 436 19.36 -2.97 34.82
C GLN A 436 20.16 -3.90 33.90
N ALA A 437 19.60 -5.06 33.54
CA ALA A 437 20.26 -6.08 32.73
C ALA A 437 19.73 -6.12 31.29
N CYS A 438 19.33 -4.96 30.78
CA CYS A 438 18.75 -4.84 29.46
C CYS A 438 19.82 -4.90 28.37
N LEU A 439 19.58 -5.68 27.31
CA LEU A 439 20.48 -5.82 26.17
C LEU A 439 19.98 -5.06 24.94
N SER A 440 18.66 -4.87 24.81
CA SER A 440 18.07 -4.07 23.74
C SER A 440 16.78 -3.39 24.17
N CYS A 441 16.54 -2.22 23.57
CA CYS A 441 15.37 -1.39 23.82
C CYS A 441 14.40 -1.40 22.63
N PRO A 442 13.10 -1.17 22.86
CA PRO A 442 12.13 -0.95 21.80
C PRO A 442 12.44 0.31 21.00
N PRO A 443 11.88 0.45 19.78
CA PRO A 443 12.03 1.66 18.97
C PRO A 443 11.67 2.91 19.77
N HIS A 444 12.45 3.99 19.62
CA HIS A 444 12.32 5.26 20.36
C HIS A 444 12.82 5.27 21.82
N SER A 445 13.48 4.22 22.27
CA SER A 445 14.23 4.19 23.54
C SER A 445 15.70 3.86 23.30
N SER A 446 16.61 4.42 24.12
CA SER A 446 18.04 4.11 24.09
C SER A 446 18.48 3.45 25.37
N LEU A 447 19.44 2.53 25.28
CA LEU A 447 20.05 1.90 26.44
C LEU A 447 21.01 2.89 27.12
N ASP A 448 20.78 3.18 28.39
CA ASP A 448 21.72 3.95 29.21
C ASP A 448 22.90 3.06 29.67
N SER A 449 24.01 3.72 30.02
CA SER A 449 25.21 3.15 30.64
C SER A 449 24.94 2.28 31.87
N SER A 450 23.80 2.46 32.55
CA SER A 450 23.32 1.63 33.66
C SER A 450 22.60 0.35 33.24
N GLY A 451 22.50 0.06 31.93
CA GLY A 451 21.81 -1.12 31.40
C GLY A 451 20.28 -1.03 31.48
N THR A 452 19.73 0.18 31.53
CA THR A 452 18.28 0.46 31.58
C THR A 452 17.84 1.17 30.31
N CYS A 453 16.65 0.86 29.78
CA CYS A 453 16.09 1.54 28.62
C CYS A 453 15.43 2.86 29.02
N VAL A 454 15.82 3.95 28.36
CA VAL A 454 15.33 5.30 28.61
C VAL A 454 14.61 5.84 27.37
N HIS A 455 13.42 6.41 27.56
CA HIS A 455 12.62 6.97 26.48
C HIS A 455 13.18 8.33 26.02
N LEU A 456 13.44 8.50 24.72
CA LEU A 456 13.93 9.75 24.16
C LEU A 456 12.77 10.73 23.96
N ASN A 457 12.72 11.81 24.74
CA ASN A 457 11.85 12.95 24.43
C ASN A 457 12.47 13.79 23.28
N GLN A 458 11.59 14.35 22.44
CA GLN A 458 11.84 14.88 21.08
C GLN A 458 12.84 16.05 20.92
N TYR A 459 13.75 16.32 21.86
CA TYR A 459 14.59 17.53 21.84
C TYR A 459 16.09 17.28 21.62
N MET A 460 16.53 16.04 21.38
CA MET A 460 17.94 15.75 21.07
C MET A 460 18.06 14.79 19.87
N ARG A 461 18.03 15.37 18.67
CA ARG A 461 18.54 14.75 17.44
C ARG A 461 19.47 15.75 16.75
N GLU A 462 20.77 15.59 16.96
CA GLU A 462 21.76 15.90 15.93
C GLU A 462 21.96 14.64 15.08
N SER A 463 21.92 14.81 13.76
CA SER A 463 22.19 13.76 12.78
C SER A 463 23.70 13.51 12.68
N PRO A 464 24.18 12.26 12.54
CA PRO A 464 25.57 11.99 12.22
C PRO A 464 25.77 11.95 10.70
N ASP A 465 26.45 12.96 10.14
CA ASP A 465 27.04 12.85 8.80
C ASP A 465 28.55 12.68 8.89
N SER A 466 29.00 11.57 8.29
CA SER A 466 30.27 11.42 7.55
C SER A 466 31.60 11.41 8.31
N PHE A 467 32.01 10.22 8.77
CA PHE A 467 33.43 9.87 8.93
C PHE A 467 33.98 9.27 7.63
N MET A 468 34.78 10.02 6.89
CA MET A 468 35.92 9.47 6.14
C MET A 468 37.17 10.31 6.40
N ALA A 469 38.25 9.60 6.71
CA ALA A 469 39.51 10.12 7.20
C ALA A 469 40.39 10.75 6.11
N SER A 470 41.09 11.84 6.45
CA SER A 470 42.51 11.99 6.14
C SER A 470 43.17 13.03 7.07
N GLN A 471 44.47 12.85 7.29
CA GLN A 471 45.33 13.39 8.35
C GLN A 471 45.79 14.85 8.13
N GLY A 472 46.16 15.55 9.23
CA GLY A 472 47.24 16.57 9.21
C GLY A 472 47.00 17.87 10.00
N SER A 473 47.53 17.91 11.23
CA SER A 473 47.75 18.96 12.27
C SER A 473 48.08 20.43 11.85
N PRO A 474 48.30 21.39 12.79
CA PRO A 474 47.47 21.82 13.94
C PRO A 474 47.33 23.37 14.06
N GLY A 475 46.24 23.82 14.70
CA GLY A 475 46.22 25.00 15.59
C GLY A 475 45.70 26.33 15.02
N VAL A 476 44.58 26.83 15.56
CA VAL A 476 44.36 28.25 15.95
C VAL A 476 43.33 28.29 17.09
N GLN A 477 43.63 29.14 18.10
CA GLN A 477 42.85 29.41 19.32
C GLN A 477 41.47 30.03 19.06
N LEU A 478 40.55 29.76 20.01
CA LEU A 478 39.27 30.43 20.19
C LEU A 478 39.41 31.95 20.37
N GLN A 479 38.52 32.72 19.72
CA GLN A 479 38.03 34.03 20.20
C GLN A 479 36.54 34.22 19.86
N PRO A 480 35.77 35.00 20.66
CA PRO A 480 34.32 34.89 20.72
C PRO A 480 33.55 35.77 19.73
N SER A 481 32.51 35.17 19.15
CA SER A 481 31.21 35.69 18.70
C SER A 481 31.03 37.22 18.54
N SER A 482 30.84 37.68 17.29
CA SER A 482 30.19 38.96 17.00
C SER A 482 28.67 38.78 16.98
N ARG A 483 27.94 39.60 17.74
CA ARG A 483 26.46 39.58 17.82
C ARG A 483 25.76 40.22 16.61
N LEU A 484 26.50 40.55 15.55
CA LEU A 484 26.01 41.27 14.39
C LEU A 484 24.83 40.57 13.66
N PRO A 485 24.83 39.24 13.42
CA PRO A 485 23.76 38.60 12.65
C PRO A 485 22.42 38.54 13.39
N ILE A 486 22.46 38.45 14.73
CA ILE A 486 21.25 38.40 15.56
C ILE A 486 20.57 39.77 15.58
N THR A 487 21.34 40.85 15.71
CA THR A 487 20.79 42.21 15.71
C THR A 487 20.16 42.57 14.36
N VAL A 488 20.75 42.13 13.25
CA VAL A 488 20.20 42.32 11.91
C VAL A 488 18.89 41.55 11.75
N ALA A 489 18.83 40.28 12.19
CA ALA A 489 17.61 39.48 12.11
C ALA A 489 16.45 40.09 12.91
N VAL A 490 16.72 40.60 14.13
CA VAL A 490 15.70 41.23 14.97
C VAL A 490 15.20 42.54 14.34
N LEU A 491 16.10 43.37 13.81
CA LEU A 491 15.71 44.63 13.14
C LEU A 491 14.90 44.38 11.86
N SER A 492 15.25 43.36 11.07
CA SER A 492 14.47 42.94 9.90
C SER A 492 13.08 42.44 10.30
N CYS A 493 12.96 41.67 11.37
CA CYS A 493 11.67 41.17 11.84
C CYS A 493 10.76 42.32 12.33
N MET A 494 11.32 43.29 13.06
CA MET A 494 10.60 44.48 13.50
C MET A 494 10.13 45.35 12.33
N ALA A 495 10.94 45.48 11.28
CA ALA A 495 10.55 46.22 10.07
C ALA A 495 9.40 45.56 9.32
N ILE A 496 9.40 44.22 9.22
CA ILE A 496 8.31 43.45 8.57
C ILE A 496 7.00 43.57 9.35
N ILE A 497 7.06 43.50 10.69
CA ILE A 497 5.86 43.65 11.52
C ILE A 497 5.30 45.08 11.40
N ALA A 498 6.16 46.09 11.38
CA ALA A 498 5.75 47.48 11.24
C ALA A 498 5.11 47.76 9.86
N THR A 499 5.64 47.20 8.77
CA THR A 499 5.03 47.34 7.44
C THR A 499 3.68 46.63 7.36
N PHE A 500 3.54 45.45 7.96
CA PHE A 500 2.27 44.72 7.99
C PHE A 500 1.20 45.43 8.82
N ALA A 501 1.57 45.99 9.97
CA ALA A 501 0.67 46.79 10.80
C ALA A 501 0.25 48.07 10.07
N GLY A 502 1.19 48.73 9.38
CA GLY A 502 0.94 49.93 8.60
C GLY A 502 -0.02 49.68 7.44
N THR A 503 0.19 48.62 6.65
CA THR A 503 -0.69 48.25 5.54
C THR A 503 -2.07 47.83 6.05
N PHE A 504 -2.15 47.08 7.15
CA PHE A 504 -3.41 46.70 7.78
C PHE A 504 -4.21 47.93 8.24
N LEU A 505 -3.57 48.90 8.92
CA LEU A 505 -4.23 50.15 9.33
C LEU A 505 -4.70 50.99 8.14
N LEU A 506 -3.91 51.06 7.06
CA LEU A 506 -4.27 51.79 5.85
C LEU A 506 -5.48 51.15 5.13
N LEU A 507 -5.54 49.81 5.14
CA LEU A 507 -6.67 49.05 4.60
C LEU A 507 -7.93 49.24 5.46
N GLN A 508 -7.79 49.25 6.79
CA GLN A 508 -8.92 49.53 7.70
C GLN A 508 -9.45 50.96 7.56
N LEU A 509 -8.57 51.95 7.38
CA LEU A 509 -8.94 53.35 7.14
C LEU A 509 -9.63 53.55 5.79
N ARG A 510 -9.24 52.80 4.74
CA ARG A 510 -9.92 52.83 3.44
C ARG A 510 -11.27 52.10 3.44
N SER A 511 -11.47 51.14 4.34
CA SER A 511 -12.67 50.30 4.33
C SER A 511 -13.83 50.83 5.18
N GLY A 512 -13.69 51.98 5.84
CA GLY A 512 -14.80 52.71 6.46
C GLY A 512 -15.55 51.95 7.57
N ALA A 513 -14.91 51.00 8.25
CA ALA A 513 -15.54 50.21 9.29
C ALA A 513 -15.62 50.99 10.62
N GLN A 514 -16.84 51.39 11.00
CA GLN A 514 -17.13 51.92 12.33
C GLN A 514 -16.83 50.86 13.41
N ILE A 515 -15.90 51.17 14.30
CA ILE A 515 -15.65 50.41 15.52
C ILE A 515 -16.75 50.78 16.53
N LYS A 516 -17.71 49.90 16.78
CA LYS A 516 -18.57 49.95 17.98
C LYS A 516 -17.81 49.31 19.14
N LEU A 517 -17.40 50.13 20.12
CA LEU A 517 -17.04 49.64 21.46
C LEU A 517 -18.30 49.20 22.23
N PRO A 518 -18.23 48.17 23.10
CA PRO A 518 -19.34 47.81 23.96
C PRO A 518 -19.42 48.75 25.18
N SER A 519 -20.57 49.37 25.39
CA SER A 519 -20.91 50.10 26.62
C SER A 519 -21.48 49.13 27.66
N LEU A 520 -20.95 49.21 28.88
CA LEU A 520 -21.63 48.71 30.09
C LEU A 520 -22.90 49.54 30.30
N GLU A 521 -24.05 48.88 30.49
CA GLU A 521 -25.11 49.40 31.35
C GLU A 521 -26.01 48.27 31.83
N GLY A 522 -26.19 48.20 33.16
CA GLY A 522 -27.01 47.21 33.83
C GLY A 522 -28.49 47.60 33.85
N GLY A 523 -29.36 46.59 33.95
CA GLY A 523 -30.79 46.80 34.13
C GLY A 523 -31.53 45.49 34.38
N ARG A 524 -32.03 45.35 35.60
CA ARG A 524 -32.89 44.27 36.12
C ARG A 524 -34.13 44.00 35.25
N GLY A 525 -34.61 42.76 35.24
CA GLY A 525 -35.99 42.44 34.85
C GLY A 525 -36.32 40.94 34.98
N LEU A 526 -37.19 40.60 35.93
CA LEU A 526 -37.72 39.26 36.24
C LEU A 526 -38.72 38.73 35.20
N GLY A 527 -38.87 37.40 35.18
CA GLY A 527 -40.03 36.64 34.66
C GLY A 527 -39.61 35.65 33.57
N GLY A 528 -39.78 34.32 33.65
CA GLY A 528 -40.78 33.50 34.33
C GLY A 528 -41.65 32.84 33.25
N GLY A 529 -41.53 31.51 33.03
CA GLY A 529 -42.53 30.75 32.26
C GLY A 529 -42.03 29.63 31.33
N PHE A 530 -42.30 28.40 31.77
CA PHE A 530 -42.41 27.09 31.09
C PHE A 530 -42.72 27.03 29.58
N SER A 531 -42.14 26.08 28.84
CA SER A 531 -42.82 24.84 28.38
C SER A 531 -41.95 23.96 27.45
N LEU A 532 -42.32 22.68 27.41
CA LEU A 532 -41.72 21.48 26.81
C LEU A 532 -41.65 21.46 25.27
N GLY A 533 -40.66 20.71 24.77
CA GLY A 533 -40.92 19.67 23.75
C GLY A 533 -40.07 19.73 22.47
N GLY A 534 -39.36 18.63 22.19
CA GLY A 534 -39.13 18.15 20.82
C GLY A 534 -37.72 18.27 20.23
N ASN A 535 -37.11 17.10 20.01
CA ASN A 535 -36.09 16.75 19.01
C ASN A 535 -34.75 17.51 18.98
N ARG A 536 -33.72 16.81 19.51
CA ARG A 536 -32.31 17.05 19.21
C ARG A 536 -32.04 16.78 17.72
N VAL A 537 -31.92 17.85 16.94
CA VAL A 537 -31.17 17.86 15.68
C VAL A 537 -29.94 18.73 15.92
N VAL A 538 -28.76 18.13 15.81
CA VAL A 538 -27.48 18.84 15.85
C VAL A 538 -27.32 19.58 14.52
N SER A 539 -27.62 20.88 14.52
CA SER A 539 -27.35 21.79 13.41
C SER A 539 -25.92 22.29 13.53
N TYR A 540 -25.08 21.97 12.54
CA TYR A 540 -23.85 22.70 12.28
C TYR A 540 -24.20 24.08 11.72
N ARG A 541 -23.72 25.13 12.37
CA ARG A 541 -23.93 26.54 12.02
C ARG A 541 -22.60 27.15 11.52
N GLY A 542 -22.68 27.86 10.41
CA GLY A 542 -21.62 28.74 9.85
C GLY A 542 -21.36 28.35 8.39
N ILE A 543 -21.84 29.09 7.40
CA ILE A 543 -21.36 30.41 6.91
C ILE A 543 -22.47 31.03 6.01
N PRO A 544 -22.59 32.36 5.84
CA PRO A 544 -23.87 33.06 5.62
C PRO A 544 -24.34 33.14 4.16
N THR A 545 -25.66 33.02 4.00
CA THR A 545 -26.46 33.31 2.80
C THR A 545 -26.63 34.80 2.61
N VAL A 546 -26.27 35.32 1.42
CA VAL A 546 -26.44 36.72 1.04
C VAL A 546 -26.92 36.75 -0.43
N TRP A 547 -28.16 37.23 -0.60
CA TRP A 547 -28.98 37.45 -1.83
C TRP A 547 -29.48 36.19 -2.55
N GLY A 548 -30.74 36.06 -2.94
CA GLY A 548 -31.85 37.00 -3.07
C GLY A 548 -32.67 36.54 -4.28
N ASP A 549 -33.96 36.31 -4.06
CA ASP A 549 -34.92 35.76 -5.02
C ASP A 549 -35.03 36.58 -6.31
N ASP A 550 -35.21 35.89 -7.44
CA ASP A 550 -36.08 36.37 -8.52
C ASP A 550 -36.75 35.19 -9.23
N VAL A 551 -38.00 35.43 -9.59
CA VAL A 551 -39.07 34.47 -9.89
C VAL A 551 -39.49 34.61 -11.38
N MET A 552 -39.92 33.49 -11.99
CA MET A 552 -40.59 33.35 -13.32
C MET A 552 -39.69 33.58 -14.55
N ASN A 553 -39.80 32.88 -15.68
CA ASN A 553 -40.99 32.38 -16.37
C ASN A 553 -40.61 31.24 -17.36
N THR A 554 -41.58 30.41 -17.73
CA THR A 554 -41.56 29.40 -18.80
C THR A 554 -41.48 30.02 -20.20
N ASP A 555 -40.85 29.33 -21.15
CA ASP A 555 -41.45 28.98 -22.46
C ASP A 555 -40.56 28.02 -23.27
N SER A 556 -41.22 27.16 -24.05
CA SER A 556 -40.67 26.19 -24.99
C SER A 556 -40.16 26.85 -26.27
N ASP A 557 -39.23 26.21 -26.99
CA ASP A 557 -39.42 25.78 -28.38
C ASP A 557 -38.20 25.03 -28.96
N ASN A 558 -38.51 24.33 -30.04
CA ASN A 558 -37.87 23.20 -30.72
C ASN A 558 -36.59 23.49 -31.53
N GLU A 559 -35.85 22.39 -31.78
CA GLU A 559 -35.04 22.02 -32.96
C GLU A 559 -33.81 22.89 -33.34
N ASP A 560 -32.60 22.34 -33.24
CA ASP A 560 -31.97 21.63 -34.38
C ASP A 560 -30.59 21.04 -34.05
N PHE A 561 -30.24 20.03 -34.84
CA PHE A 561 -29.07 19.16 -34.76
C PHE A 561 -27.83 19.86 -35.33
N ASP A 562 -26.73 19.94 -34.59
CA ASP A 562 -25.39 19.93 -35.18
C ASP A 562 -24.32 19.48 -34.17
N GLY A 563 -23.55 18.47 -34.58
CA GLY A 563 -22.58 17.80 -33.73
C GLY A 563 -21.26 18.56 -33.64
N HIS A 564 -20.69 18.68 -32.43
CA HIS A 564 -19.25 18.82 -32.22
C HIS A 564 -18.85 18.47 -30.78
N ASN A 565 -17.85 17.58 -30.69
CA ASN A 565 -16.86 17.39 -29.62
C ASN A 565 -17.33 17.32 -28.16
N GLU A 566 -17.45 16.10 -27.65
CA GLU A 566 -17.37 15.81 -26.22
C GLU A 566 -15.96 16.14 -25.70
N ARG A 567 -15.84 17.29 -25.03
CA ARG A 567 -14.74 17.58 -24.13
C ARG A 567 -15.04 16.94 -22.78
N THR A 568 -14.25 15.94 -22.43
CA THR A 568 -14.03 15.48 -21.06
C THR A 568 -13.71 16.70 -20.19
N ALA A 569 -14.48 16.92 -19.14
CA ALA A 569 -14.34 18.08 -18.26
C ALA A 569 -13.09 17.95 -17.39
N PHE A 570 -11.96 18.43 -17.91
CA PHE A 570 -10.85 18.92 -17.08
C PHE A 570 -11.12 20.38 -16.73
N ILE A 571 -11.21 20.68 -15.44
CA ILE A 571 -11.27 22.06 -14.94
C ILE A 571 -9.96 22.73 -15.29
N LYS A 572 -10.01 23.65 -16.26
CA LYS A 572 -8.93 24.55 -16.62
C LYS A 572 -9.25 25.92 -16.04
N THR A 573 -8.75 26.24 -14.85
CA THR A 573 -8.82 27.61 -14.33
C THR A 573 -7.80 28.48 -15.06
N GLN A 574 -8.31 29.40 -15.88
CA GLN A 574 -7.56 30.52 -16.42
C GLN A 574 -7.04 31.40 -15.28
N SER A 575 -5.73 31.60 -15.23
CA SER A 575 -5.15 32.80 -14.62
C SER A 575 -5.16 33.91 -15.66
N ALA A 576 -5.78 35.04 -15.34
CA ALA A 576 -5.57 36.31 -16.01
C ALA A 576 -5.65 37.43 -14.98
N LEU A 577 -4.49 38.04 -14.73
CA LEU A 577 -4.20 39.32 -14.04
C LEU A 577 -4.70 39.52 -12.61
#